data_AF-A0A9E3AGE6-F1
#
_entry.id   AF-A0A9E3AGE6-F1
#
_cell.length_a   1.000
_cell.length_b   1.000
_cell.length_c   1.000
_cell.angle_alpha   90.00
_cell.angle_beta   90.00
_cell.angle_gamma   90.00
#
_symmetry.space_group_name_H-M   'P 1'
#
loop_
_entity.id
_entity.type
_entity.pdbx_description
1 polymer ?
#
loop_
_entity_poly.entity_id
_entity_poly.type
_entity_poly.pdbx_seq_one_letter_code
_entity_poly.pdbx_strand_id
1 'polypeptide(L)'
;MRVIALFLCAFGLILAQERDGNFDIRFEPTAKMQTGVEVPFTITVRDPRHQPLPNAKVTLQIETKDGTDVKVFPAPSTEPGTYIAKPVFPHP
;
A
#
# COMPACT_ATOMS: atom_id res chain seq x y z
N MET A 1 37.86 -12.75 -14.25
CA MET A 1 36.55 -13.24 -13.77
C MET A 1 36.03 -12.56 -12.50
N ARG A 2 36.86 -11.98 -11.61
CA ARG A 2 36.37 -11.31 -10.38
C ARG A 2 35.69 -9.94 -10.61
N VAL A 3 36.08 -9.21 -11.67
CA VAL A 3 35.57 -7.85 -11.96
C VAL A 3 34.14 -7.86 -12.54
N ILE A 4 33.79 -8.90 -13.29
CA ILE A 4 32.45 -9.03 -13.92
C ILE A 4 31.36 -9.26 -12.86
N ALA A 5 31.66 -10.03 -11.81
CA ALA A 5 30.75 -10.26 -10.70
C ALA A 5 30.47 -8.99 -9.89
N LEU A 6 31.47 -8.12 -9.71
CA LEU A 6 31.31 -6.83 -9.03
C LEU A 6 30.42 -5.86 -9.81
N PHE A 7 30.50 -5.85 -11.15
CA PHE A 7 29.63 -5.04 -12.00
C PHE A 7 28.17 -5.52 -11.98
N LEU A 8 27.91 -6.82 -11.95
CA LEU A 8 26.56 -7.38 -11.85
C LEU A 8 25.89 -7.05 -10.51
N CYS A 9 26.62 -7.10 -9.39
CA CYS A 9 26.11 -6.71 -8.09
C CYS A 9 25.81 -5.20 -8.02
N ALA A 10 26.68 -4.36 -8.57
CA ALA A 10 26.47 -2.92 -8.62
C ALA A 10 25.24 -2.54 -9.47
N PHE A 11 24.99 -3.25 -10.58
CA PHE A 11 23.82 -3.02 -11.42
C PHE A 11 22.50 -3.40 -10.73
N GLY A 12 22.51 -4.49 -9.94
CA GLY A 12 21.35 -4.92 -9.15
C GLY A 12 20.94 -3.92 -8.07
N LEU A 13 21.90 -3.22 -7.46
CA LEU A 13 21.63 -2.21 -6.42
C LEU A 13 20.98 -0.94 -6.97
N ILE A 14 21.26 -0.57 -8.23
CA ILE A 14 20.67 0.62 -8.87
C ILE A 14 19.18 0.41 -9.16
N LEU A 15 18.76 -0.82 -9.47
CA LEU A 15 17.35 -1.14 -9.74
C LEU A 15 16.49 -1.25 -8.47
N ALA A 16 17.10 -1.38 -7.29
CA ALA A 16 16.41 -1.58 -6.02
C ALA A 16 16.18 -0.27 -5.22
N GLN A 17 16.42 0.90 -5.80
CA GLN A 17 16.19 2.16 -5.11
C GLN A 17 14.70 2.31 -4.73
N GLU A 18 14.45 2.45 -3.42
CA GLU A 18 13.18 2.97 -2.91
C GLU A 18 12.93 4.31 -3.59
N ARG A 19 11.87 4.37 -4.40
CA ARG A 19 11.47 5.60 -5.06
C ARG A 19 10.60 6.38 -4.09
N ASP A 20 11.13 7.50 -3.60
CA ASP A 20 10.31 8.54 -3.00
C ASP A 20 9.27 8.98 -4.05
N GLY A 21 8.01 8.68 -3.77
CA GLY A 21 6.88 8.97 -4.64
C GLY A 21 5.90 9.89 -3.94
N ASN A 22 5.46 10.93 -4.63
CA ASN A 22 4.21 11.60 -4.25
C ASN A 22 3.07 10.66 -4.65
N PHE A 23 2.29 10.18 -3.67
CA PHE A 23 1.19 9.24 -3.89
C PHE A 23 -0.15 9.94 -3.71
N ASP A 24 -1.03 9.82 -4.69
CA ASP A 24 -2.45 10.20 -4.55
C ASP A 24 -3.23 9.03 -3.96
N ILE A 25 -3.60 9.11 -2.68
CA ILE A 25 -4.42 8.09 -2.00
C ILE A 25 -5.86 8.58 -1.95
N ARG A 26 -6.77 7.94 -2.71
CA ARG A 26 -8.21 8.20 -2.66
C ARG A 26 -8.94 7.11 -1.88
N PHE A 27 -9.71 7.52 -0.87
CA PHE A 27 -10.61 6.64 -0.12
C PHE A 27 -12.06 6.93 -0.55
N GLU A 28 -12.77 5.92 -1.03
CA GLU A 28 -14.20 6.03 -1.35
C GLU A 28 -15.00 5.05 -0.49
N PRO A 29 -15.49 5.45 0.70
CA PRO A 29 -16.42 4.63 1.45
C PRO A 29 -17.78 4.68 0.73
N THR A 30 -18.03 3.70 -0.14
CA THR A 30 -19.34 3.51 -0.78
C THR A 30 -20.34 2.75 0.10
N ALA A 31 -19.91 2.26 1.26
CA ALA A 31 -20.75 1.50 2.18
C ALA A 31 -21.12 2.33 3.43
N LYS A 32 -22.38 2.23 3.87
CA LYS A 32 -22.74 2.53 5.27
C LYS A 32 -21.79 1.72 6.16
N MET A 33 -21.19 2.30 7.19
CA MET A 33 -20.35 1.55 8.13
C MET A 33 -21.14 0.37 8.71
N GLN A 34 -20.79 -0.83 8.30
CA GLN A 34 -21.32 -2.07 8.84
C GLN A 34 -20.32 -2.60 9.86
N THR A 35 -20.81 -2.87 11.07
CA THR A 35 -20.00 -3.44 12.14
C THR A 35 -19.91 -4.95 11.97
N GLY A 36 -18.77 -5.54 12.35
CA GLY A 36 -18.60 -6.99 12.34
C GLY A 36 -18.45 -7.63 10.95
N VAL A 37 -18.34 -6.84 9.89
CA VAL A 37 -18.06 -7.34 8.53
C VAL A 37 -16.77 -6.74 7.99
N GLU A 38 -16.13 -7.47 7.07
CA GLU A 38 -15.01 -6.93 6.30
C GLU A 38 -15.51 -5.83 5.35
N VAL A 39 -14.96 -4.63 5.50
CA VAL A 39 -15.27 -3.50 4.63
C VAL A 39 -14.11 -3.31 3.64
N PRO A 40 -14.32 -3.46 2.33
CA PRO A 40 -13.23 -3.30 1.35
C PRO A 40 -12.88 -1.83 1.14
N PHE A 41 -11.60 -1.49 1.34
CA PHE A 41 -11.03 -0.18 1.01
C PHE A 41 -10.12 -0.35 -0.20
N THR A 42 -10.54 0.21 -1.32
CA THR A 42 -9.71 0.25 -2.54
C THR A 42 -8.74 1.43 -2.42
N ILE A 43 -7.45 1.13 -2.54
CA ILE A 43 -6.35 2.08 -2.48
C ILE A 43 -5.67 2.06 -3.85
N THR A 44 -5.69 3.19 -4.54
CA THR A 44 -4.95 3.37 -5.79
C THR A 44 -3.62 4.05 -5.50
N VAL A 45 -2.52 3.52 -6.00
CA VAL A 45 -1.18 4.11 -5.87
C VAL A 45 -0.63 4.37 -7.26
N ARG A 46 -0.26 5.62 -7.51
CA ARG A 46 0.32 6.08 -8.78
C ARG A 46 1.68 6.72 -8.55
N ASP A 47 2.54 6.65 -9.55
CA ASP A 47 3.83 7.35 -9.58
C ASP A 47 3.63 8.86 -9.92
N PRO A 48 4.68 9.70 -9.84
CA PRO A 48 4.58 11.13 -10.18
C PRO A 48 4.17 11.43 -11.63
N ARG A 49 4.14 10.43 -12.52
CA ARG A 49 3.67 10.52 -13.90
C ARG A 49 2.24 9.99 -14.05
N HIS A 50 1.53 9.80 -12.93
CA HIS A 50 0.19 9.23 -12.83
C HIS A 50 0.05 7.78 -13.35
N GLN A 51 1.15 7.05 -13.51
CA GLN A 51 1.13 5.64 -13.89
C GLN A 51 0.87 4.77 -12.67
N PRO A 52 0.12 3.64 -12.80
CA PRO A 52 -0.08 2.73 -11.68
C PRO A 52 1.26 2.21 -11.14
N LEU A 53 1.46 2.24 -9.83
CA LEU A 53 2.69 1.77 -9.19
C LEU A 53 2.56 0.29 -8.78
N PRO A 54 3.20 -0.65 -9.50
CA PRO A 54 3.21 -2.05 -9.11
C PRO A 54 4.16 -2.30 -7.93
N ASN A 55 3.88 -3.36 -7.16
CA ASN A 55 4.74 -3.86 -6.08
C ASN A 55 4.98 -2.89 -4.91
N ALA A 56 4.09 -1.92 -4.69
CA ALA A 56 4.12 -1.11 -3.49
C ALA A 56 3.73 -1.97 -2.27
N LYS A 57 4.35 -1.69 -1.13
CA LYS A 57 3.91 -2.23 0.16
C LYS A 57 2.89 -1.27 0.74
N VAL A 58 1.63 -1.68 0.72
CA VAL A 58 0.51 -0.84 1.17
C VAL A 58 -0.12 -1.44 2.42
N THR A 59 -0.33 -0.59 3.42
CA THR A 59 -1.08 -0.89 4.62
C THR A 59 -2.13 0.19 4.86
N LEU A 60 -3.25 -0.21 5.47
CA LEU A 60 -4.26 0.70 5.98
C LEU A 60 -4.15 0.75 7.50
N GLN A 61 -3.80 1.91 8.04
CA GLN A 61 -3.86 2.15 9.49
C GLN A 61 -5.20 2.80 9.83
N ILE A 62 -5.86 2.24 10.83
CA ILE A 62 -7.09 2.79 11.41
C ILE A 62 -6.78 3.11 12.87
N GLU A 63 -7.09 4.33 13.27
CA GLU A 63 -6.93 4.81 14.63
C GLU A 63 -8.23 5.38 15.19
N THR A 64 -8.46 5.21 16.49
CA THR A 64 -9.51 5.93 17.21
C THR A 64 -9.15 7.42 17.30
N LYS A 65 -10.16 8.27 17.48
CA LYS A 65 -9.95 9.73 17.63
C LYS A 65 -8.96 10.08 18.74
N ASP A 66 -8.86 9.21 19.74
CA ASP A 66 -8.05 9.41 20.93
C ASP A 66 -6.62 8.86 20.74
N GLY A 67 -6.33 8.22 19.60
CA GLY A 67 -5.04 7.62 19.26
C GLY A 67 -4.69 6.36 20.06
N THR A 68 -5.62 5.86 20.86
CA THR A 68 -5.41 4.76 21.82
C THR A 68 -5.45 3.38 21.17
N ASP A 69 -6.24 3.22 20.11
CA ASP A 69 -6.38 1.97 19.38
C ASP A 69 -5.92 2.13 17.95
N VAL A 70 -4.74 1.58 17.64
CA VAL A 70 -4.18 1.55 16.29
C VAL A 70 -4.23 0.12 15.76
N LYS A 71 -4.87 -0.06 14.60
CA LYS A 71 -4.89 -1.34 13.88
C LYS A 71 -4.36 -1.15 12.48
N VAL A 72 -3.45 -2.04 12.08
CA VAL A 72 -2.83 -2.05 10.75
C VAL A 72 -3.36 -3.24 9.97
N PHE A 73 -3.89 -2.97 8.78
CA PHE A 73 -4.41 -3.97 7.88
C PHE A 73 -3.54 -4.04 6.61
N PRO A 74 -3.11 -5.24 6.18
CA PRO A 74 -2.42 -5.37 4.92
C PRO A 74 -3.37 -5.04 3.76
N ALA A 75 -2.86 -4.38 2.73
CA ALA A 75 -3.56 -4.14 1.48
C ALA A 75 -2.84 -4.86 0.34
N PRO A 76 -3.13 -6.16 0.08
CA PRO A 76 -2.57 -6.86 -1.06
C PRO A 76 -2.96 -6.20 -2.39
N SER A 77 -2.08 -6.30 -3.38
CA SER A 77 -2.36 -5.86 -4.75
C SER A 77 -3.37 -6.78 -5.40
N THR A 78 -4.40 -6.21 -6.02
CA THR A 78 -5.33 -6.93 -6.91
C THR A 78 -4.98 -6.72 -8.37
N GLU A 79 -4.46 -5.53 -8.70
CA GLU A 79 -3.99 -5.13 -10.03
C GLU A 79 -2.80 -4.19 -9.86
N PRO A 80 -1.96 -3.95 -10.90
CA PRO A 80 -0.90 -2.95 -10.83
C PRO A 80 -1.44 -1.58 -10.38
N GLY A 81 -0.93 -1.08 -9.25
CA GLY A 81 -1.37 0.19 -8.66
C GLY A 81 -2.70 0.14 -7.91
N THR A 82 -3.37 -1.00 -7.79
CA THR A 82 -4.62 -1.17 -7.03
C THR A 82 -4.42 -2.17 -5.90
N TYR A 83 -4.77 -1.76 -4.68
CA TYR A 83 -4.59 -2.52 -3.45
C TYR A 83 -5.90 -2.51 -2.65
N ILE A 84 -6.24 -3.61 -1.99
CA ILE A 84 -7.48 -3.69 -1.21
C ILE A 84 -7.17 -4.08 0.23
N ALA A 85 -7.44 -3.18 1.18
CA ALA A 85 -7.51 -3.51 2.60
C ALA A 85 -8.94 -3.92 2.98
N LYS A 86 -9.06 -4.87 3.92
CA LYS A 86 -10.36 -5.36 4.40
C LYS A 86 -10.45 -5.30 5.94
N PRO A 87 -10.49 -4.10 6.54
CA PRO A 87 -10.70 -3.96 7.97
C PRO A 87 -12.07 -4.50 8.42
N VAL A 88 -12.10 -5.02 9.64
CA VAL A 88 -13.33 -5.33 10.37
C VAL A 88 -13.45 -4.31 11.49
N PHE A 89 -14.55 -3.57 11.49
CA PHE A 89 -14.85 -2.62 12.55
C PHE A 89 -15.57 -3.33 13.70
N PRO A 90 -15.13 -3.15 14.96
CA PRO A 90 -15.80 -3.74 16.10
C PRO A 90 -17.23 -3.21 16.23
N HIS A 91 -18.09 -3.99 16.87
CA HIS A 91 -19.40 -3.49 17.28
C HIS A 91 -19.23 -2.37 18.31
N PRO A 92 -20.02 -1.29 18.25
CA PRO A 92 -20.05 -0.26 19.28
C PRO A 92 -20.47 -0.81 20.65
#